data_AF-G2I0I5-F1
#
_entry.id   AF-G2I0I5-F1
#
_cell.length_a   1.000
_cell.length_b   1.000
_cell.length_c   1.000
_cell.angle_alpha   90.00
_cell.angle_beta   90.00
_cell.angle_gamma   90.00
#
_symmetry.space_group_name_H-M   'P 1'
#
loop_
_entity.id
_entity.type
_entity.pdbx_description
1 polymer ?
#
loop_
_entity_poly.entity_id
_entity_poly.type
_entity_poly.pdbx_seq_one_letter_code
_entity_poly.pdbx_strand_id
1 'polypeptide(L)'
;MKGLCRGFLIPLTAALCPASVSRAGHVAGHGGREKAMSDDRRIGLEFVADPAAVPSRAGTLLVAGAGTVPATMPGWAGVVVVPAASPTAFAAMAHGMGCGCCTPRGSVATVLADAFRSRAIGALPWFDRVAVLPPPGLEAAWRAALAGDVLVCARFALQPGNVG
;
A
#
# COMPACT_ATOMS: atom_id res chain seq x y z
N MET A 1 -47.81 2.20 3.33
CA MET A 1 -47.90 2.97 2.07
C MET A 1 -46.57 3.72 1.95
N LYS A 2 -45.51 3.11 1.42
CA LYS A 2 -45.05 3.07 0.01
C LYS A 2 -44.79 4.48 -0.58
N GLY A 3 -43.52 4.80 -0.87
CA GLY A 3 -43.08 6.00 -1.59
C GLY A 3 -41.58 6.24 -1.45
N LEU A 4 -40.73 5.34 -1.95
CA LEU A 4 -40.03 5.39 -3.25
C LEU A 4 -38.60 5.98 -3.15
N CYS A 5 -37.64 5.08 -2.94
CA CYS A 5 -36.23 5.29 -3.25
C CYS A 5 -36.03 5.21 -4.78
N ARG A 6 -35.46 6.27 -5.37
CA ARG A 6 -34.93 6.35 -6.74
C ARG A 6 -33.66 7.22 -6.66
N GLY A 7 -32.52 6.92 -7.27
CA GLY A 7 -32.13 5.85 -8.14
C GLY A 7 -30.60 5.74 -8.10
N PHE A 8 -30.15 4.50 -8.26
CA PHE A 8 -28.77 4.05 -8.35
C PHE A 8 -28.37 4.05 -9.82
N LEU A 9 -27.25 4.69 -10.19
CA LEU A 9 -26.43 4.36 -11.37
C LEU A 9 -25.22 5.32 -11.41
N ILE A 10 -24.10 4.90 -10.81
CA ILE A 10 -22.78 5.44 -11.10
C ILE A 10 -22.06 4.35 -11.91
N PRO A 11 -21.60 4.61 -13.15
CA PRO A 11 -20.77 3.65 -13.86
C PRO A 11 -19.39 3.61 -13.19
N LEU A 12 -19.07 2.46 -12.61
CA LEU A 12 -17.75 2.13 -12.09
C LEU A 12 -16.85 1.80 -13.29
N THR A 13 -16.27 2.82 -13.92
CA THR A 13 -15.23 2.60 -14.93
C THR A 13 -13.93 2.27 -14.20
N ALA A 14 -13.74 0.99 -13.91
CA ALA A 14 -12.45 0.46 -13.47
C ALA A 14 -11.43 0.70 -14.60
N ALA A 15 -10.45 1.57 -14.35
CA ALA A 15 -9.26 1.64 -15.18
C ALA A 15 -8.46 0.36 -14.92
N LEU A 16 -8.58 -0.62 -15.83
CA LEU A 16 -7.73 -1.80 -15.84
C LEU A 16 -6.28 -1.33 -16.07
N CYS A 17 -5.40 -1.59 -15.10
CA CYS A 17 -3.98 -1.67 -15.37
C CYS A 17 -3.76 -2.78 -16.42
N PRO A 18 -3.06 -2.52 -17.52
CA PRO A 18 -2.78 -3.55 -18.50
C PRO A 18 -1.82 -4.58 -17.89
N ALA A 19 -2.31 -5.81 -17.73
CA ALA A 19 -1.48 -6.99 -17.54
C ALA A 19 -0.57 -7.14 -18.76
N SER A 20 0.73 -7.27 -18.52
CA SER A 20 1.72 -7.55 -19.57
C SER A 20 1.38 -8.85 -20.28
N VAL A 21 1.30 -8.78 -21.61
CA VAL A 21 1.18 -9.92 -22.52
C VAL A 21 2.41 -10.81 -22.35
N SER A 22 2.23 -12.02 -21.78
CA SER A 22 3.25 -13.07 -21.83
C SER A 22 3.08 -13.87 -23.12
N ARG A 23 4.10 -13.79 -23.98
CA ARG A 23 4.24 -14.58 -25.20
C ARG A 23 4.68 -16.00 -24.82
N ALA A 24 3.84 -16.98 -25.11
CA ALA A 24 4.17 -18.39 -24.98
C ALA A 24 5.25 -18.78 -26.02
N GLY A 25 6.33 -19.41 -25.55
CA GLY A 25 7.44 -19.89 -26.36
C GLY A 25 8.24 -20.97 -25.62
N HIS A 26 7.84 -22.21 -25.88
CA HIS A 26 8.52 -23.51 -25.83
C HIS A 26 9.82 -23.77 -25.02
N VAL A 27 9.72 -24.89 -24.28
CA VAL A 27 10.59 -25.72 -23.43
C VAL A 27 12.06 -25.95 -23.86
N ALA A 28 12.99 -25.87 -22.90
CA ALA A 28 14.06 -26.87 -22.62
C ALA A 28 14.78 -26.52 -21.31
N GLY A 29 15.02 -27.53 -20.46
CA GLY A 29 15.47 -27.35 -19.08
C GLY A 29 16.96 -27.09 -18.88
N HIS A 30 17.26 -26.48 -17.73
CA HIS A 30 18.37 -26.89 -16.86
C HIS A 30 18.08 -26.41 -15.43
N GLY A 31 18.19 -27.33 -14.47
CA GLY A 31 18.02 -27.03 -13.06
C GLY A 31 19.11 -26.10 -12.55
N GLY A 32 18.74 -24.86 -12.30
CA GLY A 32 19.47 -23.90 -11.48
C GLY A 32 18.43 -23.04 -10.79
N ARG A 33 18.31 -23.13 -9.47
CA ARG A 33 17.43 -22.27 -8.67
C ARG A 33 18.08 -20.89 -8.55
N GLU A 34 18.33 -20.25 -9.68
CA GLU A 34 18.75 -18.87 -9.77
C GLU A 34 17.55 -18.05 -9.31
N LYS A 35 17.65 -17.43 -8.13
CA LYS A 35 16.66 -16.44 -7.70
C LYS A 35 16.64 -15.39 -8.78
N ALA A 36 15.63 -15.41 -9.65
CA ALA A 36 15.41 -14.37 -10.64
C ALA A 36 15.52 -13.02 -9.92
N MET A 37 16.59 -12.28 -10.23
CA MET A 37 16.83 -10.99 -9.64
C MET A 37 15.78 -10.06 -10.25
N SER A 38 14.69 -9.85 -9.51
CA SER A 38 13.61 -8.98 -9.94
C SER A 38 14.18 -7.57 -10.15
N ASP A 39 14.24 -7.10 -11.40
CA ASP A 39 14.63 -5.71 -11.75
C ASP A 39 13.50 -4.71 -11.46
N ASP A 40 12.51 -5.13 -10.67
CA ASP A 40 11.51 -4.22 -10.16
C ASP A 40 12.16 -3.25 -9.16
N ARG A 41 12.38 -2.02 -9.63
CA ARG A 41 12.98 -0.93 -8.83
C ARG A 41 12.02 -0.31 -7.82
N ARG A 42 10.75 -0.77 -7.79
CA ARG A 42 9.79 -0.34 -6.79
C ARG A 42 10.17 -0.86 -5.41
N ILE A 43 9.74 -0.13 -4.40
CA ILE A 43 9.96 -0.46 -2.99
C ILE A 43 9.12 -1.69 -2.66
N GLY A 44 9.72 -2.73 -2.08
CA GLY A 44 8.98 -3.92 -1.68
C GLY A 44 7.95 -3.58 -0.61
N LEU A 45 6.68 -3.94 -0.83
CA LEU A 45 5.60 -3.74 0.10
C LEU A 45 4.97 -5.09 0.45
N GLU A 46 5.03 -5.47 1.72
CA GLU A 46 4.49 -6.74 2.22
C GLU A 46 3.43 -6.49 3.29
N PHE A 47 2.41 -7.35 3.32
CA PHE A 47 1.43 -7.35 4.40
C PHE A 47 1.85 -8.38 5.45
N VAL A 48 1.78 -7.99 6.71
CA VAL A 48 2.13 -8.82 7.86
C VAL A 48 0.95 -8.93 8.80
N ALA A 49 0.79 -10.10 9.42
CA ALA A 49 -0.26 -10.34 10.41
C ALA A 49 0.17 -9.91 11.82
N ASP A 50 1.49 -9.93 12.11
CA ASP A 50 2.07 -9.65 13.41
C ASP A 50 3.27 -8.70 13.25
N PRO A 51 3.33 -7.56 13.96
CA PRO A 51 4.51 -6.70 13.94
C PRO A 51 5.79 -7.41 14.43
N ALA A 52 5.68 -8.43 15.29
CA ALA A 52 6.84 -9.21 15.75
C ALA A 52 7.44 -10.09 14.62
N ALA A 53 6.66 -10.39 13.58
CA ALA A 53 7.15 -11.10 12.39
C ALA A 53 7.97 -10.20 11.46
N VAL A 54 7.94 -8.88 11.65
CA VAL A 54 8.71 -7.93 10.82
C VAL A 54 10.17 -7.92 11.29
N PRO A 55 11.14 -8.28 10.43
CA PRO A 55 12.54 -8.28 10.82
C PRO A 55 13.02 -6.90 11.28
N SER A 56 13.81 -6.87 12.35
CA SER A 56 14.49 -5.68 12.89
C SER A 56 15.58 -5.17 11.92
N ARG A 57 15.19 -4.35 10.94
CA ARG A 57 16.08 -3.82 9.90
C ARG A 57 15.89 -2.32 9.70
N ALA A 58 17.01 -1.58 9.74
CA ALA A 58 17.02 -0.12 9.58
C ALA A 58 16.46 0.39 8.24
N GLY A 59 16.40 -0.46 7.21
CA GLY A 59 15.81 -0.16 5.91
C GLY A 59 14.32 -0.52 5.77
N THR A 60 13.64 -0.93 6.85
CA THR A 60 12.22 -1.29 6.83
C THR A 60 11.38 -0.19 7.47
N LEU A 61 10.33 0.27 6.79
CA LEU A 61 9.29 1.11 7.36
C LEU A 61 8.08 0.26 7.74
N LEU A 62 7.58 0.38 8.97
CA LEU A 62 6.29 -0.22 9.34
C LEU A 62 5.17 0.81 9.13
N VAL A 63 4.13 0.42 8.39
CA VAL A 63 2.89 1.18 8.22
C VAL A 63 1.79 0.42 8.95
N ALA A 64 1.37 0.92 10.10
CA ALA A 64 0.44 0.26 11.00
C ALA A 64 -0.91 0.98 11.01
N GLY A 65 -2.01 0.22 11.04
CA GLY A 65 -3.31 0.80 11.33
C GLY A 65 -3.43 1.30 12.76
N ALA A 66 -4.34 2.23 13.01
CA ALA A 66 -4.67 2.68 14.37
C ALA A 66 -4.93 1.48 15.30
N GLY A 67 -4.29 1.47 16.47
CA GLY A 67 -4.38 0.39 17.45
C GLY A 67 -3.51 -0.84 17.17
N THR A 68 -2.73 -0.86 16.09
CA THR A 68 -1.80 -1.96 15.75
C THR A 68 -0.32 -1.59 15.93
N VAL A 69 -0.04 -0.42 16.50
CA VAL A 69 1.32 0.08 16.71
C VAL A 69 2.02 -0.77 17.78
N PRO A 70 3.22 -1.32 17.51
CA PRO A 70 3.96 -2.07 18.51
C PRO A 70 4.48 -1.16 19.62
N ALA A 71 4.56 -1.71 20.84
CA ALA A 71 5.02 -0.98 22.02
C ALA A 71 6.53 -0.62 21.97
N THR A 72 7.30 -1.33 21.15
CA THR A 72 8.74 -1.12 20.99
C THR A 72 9.11 -1.00 19.51
N MET A 73 10.17 -0.23 19.25
CA MET A 73 10.71 0.03 17.92
C MET A 73 11.97 -0.81 17.72
N PRO A 74 11.91 -1.97 17.04
CA PRO A 74 13.03 -2.89 16.95
C PRO A 74 14.02 -2.48 15.84
N GLY A 75 14.46 -1.22 15.81
CA GLY A 75 15.49 -0.74 14.86
C GLY A 75 15.03 -0.57 13.41
N TRP A 76 13.73 -0.34 13.19
CA TRP A 76 13.18 0.05 11.88
C TRP A 76 13.50 1.50 11.51
N ALA A 77 13.34 1.83 10.22
CA ALA A 77 13.43 3.21 9.71
C ALA A 77 12.39 4.13 10.36
N GLY A 78 11.26 3.57 10.78
CA GLY A 78 10.18 4.29 11.44
C GLY A 78 8.88 3.48 11.49
N VAL A 79 7.91 4.02 12.21
CA VAL A 79 6.52 3.56 12.21
C VAL A 79 5.65 4.73 11.80
N VAL A 80 4.79 4.51 10.82
CA VAL A 80 3.76 5.47 10.40
C VAL A 80 2.40 4.87 10.65
N VAL A 81 1.51 5.67 11.26
CA VAL A 81 0.17 5.21 11.63
C VAL A 81 -0.83 5.67 10.56
N VAL A 82 -1.61 4.73 10.04
CA VAL A 82 -2.80 5.03 9.25
C VAL A 82 -3.94 5.31 10.23
N PRO A 83 -4.45 6.55 10.30
CA PRO A 83 -5.55 6.86 11.21
C PRO A 83 -6.80 6.09 10.82
N ALA A 84 -7.62 5.73 11.82
CA ALA A 84 -8.96 5.21 11.56
C ALA A 84 -9.72 6.23 10.71
N ALA A 85 -10.42 5.76 9.67
CA ALA A 85 -11.23 6.64 8.84
C ALA A 85 -12.32 7.28 9.71
N SER A 86 -12.16 8.56 10.04
CA SER A 86 -13.19 9.33 10.72
C SER A 86 -14.13 9.92 9.67
N PRO A 87 -15.45 9.64 9.72
CA PRO A 87 -16.41 10.18 8.75
C PRO A 87 -16.52 11.72 8.81
N THR A 88 -15.97 12.38 9.84
CA THR A 88 -16.07 13.82 10.05
C THR A 88 -14.84 14.64 9.61
N ALA A 89 -13.72 14.01 9.25
CA ALA A 89 -12.50 14.74 8.89
C ALA A 89 -12.52 15.36 7.48
N PHE A 90 -13.41 14.89 6.60
CA PHE A 90 -13.48 15.36 5.20
C PHE A 90 -14.14 16.74 5.05
N ALA A 91 -14.89 17.21 6.04
CA ALA A 91 -15.61 18.49 5.95
C ALA A 91 -14.73 19.72 6.23
N ALA A 92 -13.54 19.56 6.84
CA ALA A 92 -12.79 20.70 7.39
C ALA A 92 -11.55 21.14 6.58
N MET A 93 -11.14 20.41 5.54
CA MET A 93 -9.90 20.69 4.79
C MET A 93 -10.11 20.70 3.27
N ALA A 94 -11.16 21.40 2.82
CA ALA A 94 -11.36 21.69 1.40
C ALA A 94 -10.48 22.88 0.99
N HIS A 95 -9.19 22.63 0.69
CA HIS A 95 -8.34 23.59 -0.02
C HIS A 95 -7.87 23.00 -1.35
N GLY A 96 -8.34 23.61 -2.45
CA GLY A 96 -7.78 23.61 -3.81
C GLY A 96 -7.66 22.26 -4.55
N MET A 97 -7.93 22.25 -5.87
CA MET A 97 -7.52 21.13 -6.73
C MET A 97 -6.00 21.01 -6.73
N GLY A 98 -5.44 20.23 -5.80
CA GLY A 98 -4.04 19.83 -5.85
C GLY A 98 -3.77 18.98 -7.09
N CYS A 99 -2.52 18.97 -7.57
CA CYS A 99 -2.05 18.02 -8.59
C CYS A 99 -2.51 16.60 -8.23
N GLY A 100 -2.67 15.71 -9.20
CA GLY A 100 -3.21 14.36 -8.96
C GLY A 100 -2.55 13.62 -7.79
N CYS A 101 -1.29 13.95 -7.43
CA CYS A 101 -0.54 13.49 -6.26
C CYS A 101 -1.07 13.91 -4.88
N CYS A 102 -1.89 14.97 -4.78
CA CYS A 102 -2.41 15.56 -3.55
C CYS A 102 -3.93 15.35 -3.37
N THR A 103 -4.61 14.70 -4.32
CA THR A 103 -6.03 14.33 -4.17
C THR A 103 -6.20 13.38 -2.99
N PRO A 104 -7.20 13.57 -2.11
CA PRO A 104 -7.45 12.66 -1.00
C PRO A 104 -7.73 11.25 -1.53
N ARG A 105 -6.81 10.32 -1.26
CA ARG A 105 -6.90 8.90 -1.61
C ARG A 105 -7.21 8.11 -0.34
N GLY A 106 -7.67 6.86 -0.51
CA GLY A 106 -7.92 5.94 0.61
C GLY A 106 -6.80 5.98 1.67
N SER A 107 -7.17 5.90 2.94
CA SER A 107 -6.32 6.32 4.08
C SER A 107 -4.90 5.72 4.06
N VAL A 108 -4.74 4.45 3.68
CA VAL A 108 -3.43 3.78 3.59
C VAL A 108 -2.60 4.23 2.36
N ALA A 109 -3.23 4.46 1.21
CA ALA A 109 -2.53 4.90 0.00
C ALA A 109 -1.98 6.33 0.15
N THR A 110 -2.76 7.22 0.78
CA THR A 110 -2.33 8.58 1.13
C THR A 110 -1.12 8.54 2.06
N VAL A 111 -1.15 7.70 3.09
CA VAL A 111 -0.03 7.54 4.04
C VAL A 111 1.24 7.01 3.36
N LEU A 112 1.13 6.06 2.43
CA LEU A 112 2.29 5.56 1.68
C LEU A 112 2.87 6.61 0.73
N ALA A 113 2.01 7.41 0.07
CA ALA A 113 2.46 8.51 -0.77
C ALA A 113 3.19 9.58 0.05
N ASP A 114 2.67 9.90 1.25
CA ASP A 114 3.30 10.83 2.18
C ASP A 114 4.64 10.29 2.69
N ALA A 115 4.70 9.02 3.11
CA ALA A 115 5.93 8.39 3.57
C ALA A 115 7.02 8.41 2.49
N PHE A 116 6.66 8.13 1.23
CA PHE A 116 7.60 8.22 0.11
C PHE A 116 8.12 9.66 -0.07
N ARG A 117 7.23 10.66 -0.04
CA ARG A 117 7.61 12.07 -0.14
C ARG A 117 8.54 12.47 1.00
N SER A 118 8.18 12.12 2.23
CA SER A 118 8.93 12.43 3.44
C SER A 118 10.32 11.81 3.40
N ARG A 119 10.47 10.58 2.88
CA ARG A 119 11.79 10.00 2.58
C ARG A 119 12.57 10.79 1.52
N ALA A 120 11.92 11.19 0.42
CA ALA A 120 12.58 11.90 -0.67
C ALA A 120 13.15 13.27 -0.24
N ILE A 121 12.50 13.94 0.73
CA ILE A 121 12.96 15.23 1.29
C ILE A 121 13.82 15.06 2.55
N GLY A 122 14.15 13.82 2.94
CA GLY A 122 14.96 13.54 4.13
C GLY A 122 14.23 13.69 5.49
N ALA A 123 12.92 13.86 5.49
CA ALA A 123 12.10 13.91 6.70
C ALA A 123 11.82 12.53 7.32
N LEU A 124 11.97 11.45 6.55
CA LEU A 124 12.04 10.08 7.05
C LEU A 124 13.40 9.45 6.69
N PRO A 125 13.97 8.58 7.54
CA PRO A 125 15.12 7.77 7.17
C PRO A 125 14.87 6.98 5.89
N TRP A 126 15.95 6.66 5.18
CA TRP A 126 15.88 5.84 3.99
C TRP A 126 15.35 4.44 4.30
N PHE A 127 14.36 3.98 3.52
CA PHE A 127 13.83 2.62 3.59
C PHE A 127 13.76 1.99 2.19
N ASP A 128 14.08 0.70 2.08
CA ASP A 128 13.95 -0.08 0.84
C ASP A 128 12.76 -1.06 0.88
N ARG A 129 12.11 -1.17 2.03
CA ARG A 129 10.97 -2.05 2.30
C ARG A 129 9.90 -1.37 3.14
N VAL A 130 8.67 -1.79 2.92
CA VAL A 130 7.51 -1.42 3.73
C VAL A 130 6.79 -2.68 4.18
N ALA A 131 6.65 -2.84 5.49
CA ALA A 131 5.73 -3.80 6.09
C ALA A 131 4.42 -3.08 6.42
N VAL A 132 3.30 -3.66 6.02
CA VAL A 132 1.96 -3.11 6.24
C VAL A 132 1.22 -4.02 7.22
N LEU A 133 0.83 -3.45 8.36
CA LEU A 133 0.05 -4.13 9.39
C LEU A 133 -1.36 -3.53 9.40
N PRO A 134 -2.32 -4.13 8.70
CA PRO A 134 -3.70 -3.66 8.68
C PRO A 134 -4.39 -3.96 10.02
N PRO A 135 -5.41 -3.17 10.42
CA PRO A 135 -6.30 -3.56 11.50
C PRO A 135 -6.99 -4.91 11.20
N PRO A 136 -7.38 -5.66 12.24
CA PRO A 136 -8.09 -6.93 12.07
C PRO A 136 -9.28 -6.81 11.13
N GLY A 137 -9.35 -7.69 10.12
CA GLY A 137 -10.42 -7.72 9.13
C GLY A 137 -10.33 -6.67 8.01
N LEU A 138 -9.34 -5.76 8.02
CA LEU A 138 -9.19 -4.73 6.99
C LEU A 138 -8.13 -5.03 5.93
N GLU A 139 -7.42 -6.16 6.02
CA GLU A 139 -6.37 -6.52 5.06
C GLU A 139 -6.86 -6.48 3.61
N ALA A 140 -7.96 -7.17 3.31
CA ALA A 140 -8.51 -7.23 1.95
C ALA A 140 -8.90 -5.84 1.42
N ALA A 141 -9.49 -5.01 2.27
CA ALA A 141 -9.87 -3.64 1.93
C ALA A 141 -8.64 -2.76 1.66
N TRP A 142 -7.58 -2.90 2.46
CA TRP A 142 -6.33 -2.19 2.26
C TRP A 142 -5.63 -2.65 0.98
N ARG A 143 -5.54 -3.97 0.73
CA ARG A 143 -4.99 -4.49 -0.53
C ARG A 143 -5.72 -3.96 -1.75
N ALA A 144 -7.06 -3.93 -1.72
CA ALA A 144 -7.87 -3.37 -2.80
C ALA A 144 -7.60 -1.87 -3.00
N ALA A 145 -7.51 -1.10 -1.92
CA ALA A 145 -7.19 0.33 -1.98
C ALA A 145 -5.81 0.60 -2.58
N LEU A 146 -4.81 -0.22 -2.23
CA LEU A 146 -3.44 -0.09 -2.75
C LEU A 146 -3.34 -0.49 -4.23
N ALA A 147 -4.02 -1.58 -4.62
CA ALA A 147 -4.05 -2.04 -6.00
C ALA A 147 -4.73 -1.05 -6.97
N GLY A 148 -5.67 -0.24 -6.46
CA GLY A 148 -6.34 0.80 -7.24
C GLY A 148 -5.61 2.15 -7.30
N ASP A 149 -4.55 2.37 -6.50
CA ASP A 149 -3.84 3.64 -6.46
C ASP A 149 -2.64 3.65 -7.41
N VAL A 150 -2.70 4.53 -8.42
CA VAL A 150 -1.67 4.65 -9.45
C VAL A 150 -0.29 5.02 -8.89
N LEU A 151 -0.22 5.90 -7.88
CA LEU A 151 1.08 6.29 -7.33
C LEU A 151 1.67 5.20 -6.45
N VAL A 152 0.84 4.48 -5.72
CA VAL A 152 1.27 3.31 -4.96
C VAL A 152 1.82 2.27 -5.94
N CYS A 153 1.06 1.91 -6.98
CA CYS A 153 1.49 0.92 -7.96
C CYS A 153 2.77 1.32 -8.71
N ALA A 154 3.01 2.62 -8.91
CA ALA A 154 4.23 3.11 -9.56
C ALA A 154 5.47 3.08 -8.65
N ARG A 155 5.31 3.10 -7.32
CA ARG A 155 6.42 3.25 -6.35
C ARG A 155 6.66 2.00 -5.51
N PHE A 156 5.63 1.20 -5.32
CA PHE A 156 5.64 0.03 -4.44
C PHE A 156 5.26 -1.22 -5.22
N ALA A 157 5.99 -2.29 -4.96
CA ALA A 157 5.71 -3.62 -5.46
C ALA A 157 5.06 -4.43 -4.34
N LEU A 158 3.74 -4.64 -4.46
CA LEU A 158 2.99 -5.52 -3.56
C LEU A 158 3.54 -6.94 -3.70
N GLN A 159 4.20 -7.43 -2.66
CA GLN A 159 4.76 -8.77 -2.64
C GLN A 159 3.62 -9.78 -2.37
N PRO A 160 3.65 -10.96 -3.03
CA PRO A 160 2.82 -12.06 -2.60
C PRO A 160 3.18 -12.34 -1.13
N GLY A 161 2.18 -12.41 -0.25
CA GLY A 161 2.43 -12.63 1.17
C GLY A 161 3.27 -13.91 1.34
N ASN A 162 4.36 -13.82 2.10
CA ASN A 162 5.06 -15.02 2.52
C ASN A 162 4.11 -15.77 3.45
N VAL A 163 3.40 -16.76 2.91
CA VAL A 163 2.73 -17.79 3.71
C VAL A 163 3.85 -18.63 4.32
N GLY A 164 4.35 -18.16 5.46
CA GLY A 164 5.28 -18.87 6.33
C GLY A 164 4.55 -19.37 7.55
#